data_AF-A0A6C0L1U2-F1
#
_entry.id   AF-A0A6C0L1U2-F1
#
_cell.length_a   1.000
_cell.length_b   1.000
_cell.length_c   1.000
_cell.angle_alpha   90.00
_cell.angle_beta   90.00
_cell.angle_gamma   90.00
#
_symmetry.space_group_name_H-M   'P 1'
#
loop_
_entity.id
_entity.type
_entity.pdbx_description
1 polymer ?
#
loop_
_entity_poly.entity_id
_entity_poly.type
_entity_poly.pdbx_seq_one_letter_code
_entity_poly.pdbx_strand_id
1 'polypeptide(L)'
;MMFFHLIWTGKRPEQVIFSDKKPDNCNFEGSFRIKKETFTICGTIHPKMNTYYPPPKLIYSKNQYLSSHLQKCIRRMDDVKSVQTAKHFLDLDCSSFLRRLPIIMLEDVTIHESIGVIVWLMIAVTKGFQLKWEMVKWLLGVVYYLSNEPMKTNYFNTDREEIDLSQQKEDRNTLYSLRFRKAYGGMKGDMNMIEYYIQEIIQKNISVKRDKIQYIKLGMDQLKYSEWVYQANDFHCNRSVPRQVQSHIPNMGEERIRKLIWYFSSSLNKRFTIEYSEKDTEDWEKIRKVVRKVQKSCKFY
;
A
#
# COMPACT_ATOMS: atom_id res chain seq x y z
N MET A 1 22.32 -19.42 -6.91
CA MET A 1 20.93 -19.35 -6.39
C MET A 1 20.88 -18.16 -5.45
N MET A 2 19.88 -17.29 -5.54
CA MET A 2 19.78 -16.10 -4.67
C MET A 2 18.69 -16.30 -3.62
N PHE A 3 18.95 -15.82 -2.41
CA PHE A 3 18.13 -15.97 -1.22
C PHE A 3 17.57 -14.62 -0.77
N PHE A 4 16.27 -14.58 -0.53
CA PHE A 4 15.56 -13.47 0.10
C PHE A 4 15.17 -13.88 1.52
N HIS A 5 15.99 -13.48 2.48
CA HIS A 5 15.96 -13.96 3.86
C HIS A 5 15.36 -12.92 4.81
N LEU A 6 14.42 -13.33 5.65
CA LEU A 6 13.89 -12.53 6.75
C LEU A 6 14.26 -13.16 8.09
N ILE A 7 14.87 -12.36 8.96
CA ILE A 7 15.16 -12.73 10.35
C ILE A 7 14.15 -12.01 11.25
N TRP A 8 13.35 -12.79 11.98
CA TRP A 8 12.34 -12.27 12.89
C TRP A 8 12.27 -13.11 14.16
N THR A 9 13.20 -12.88 15.10
CA THR A 9 13.22 -13.63 16.36
C THR A 9 12.50 -12.91 17.51
N GLY A 10 12.25 -11.61 17.39
CA GLY A 10 11.63 -10.79 18.44
C GLY A 10 10.29 -10.14 18.07
N LYS A 11 9.94 -9.06 18.78
CA LYS A 11 8.70 -8.29 18.51
C LYS A 11 8.73 -7.53 17.17
N ARG A 12 9.91 -7.38 16.56
CA ARG A 12 10.16 -6.64 15.31
C ARG A 12 11.02 -7.50 14.38
N PRO A 13 10.95 -7.28 13.05
CA PRO A 13 11.91 -7.86 12.14
C PRO A 13 13.29 -7.28 12.47
N GLU A 14 14.30 -8.13 12.45
CA GLU A 14 15.69 -7.73 12.73
C GLU A 14 16.37 -7.32 11.44
N GLN A 15 16.16 -8.11 10.39
CA GLN A 15 16.81 -7.88 9.12
C GLN A 15 16.06 -8.54 7.97
N VAL A 16 16.13 -7.91 6.80
CA VAL A 16 15.84 -8.53 5.51
C VAL A 16 17.11 -8.48 4.68
N ILE A 17 17.52 -9.63 4.16
CA ILE A 17 18.80 -9.80 3.46
C ILE A 17 18.55 -10.41 2.09
N PHE A 18 19.20 -9.86 1.08
CA PHE A 18 19.32 -10.46 -0.23
C PHE A 18 20.76 -10.92 -0.49
N SER A 19 20.97 -12.23 -0.57
CA SER A 19 22.30 -12.84 -0.64
C SER A 19 22.36 -14.01 -1.64
N ASP A 20 23.56 -14.35 -2.08
CA ASP A 20 23.89 -15.58 -2.80
C ASP A 20 24.21 -16.76 -1.87
N LYS A 21 24.59 -16.47 -0.62
CA LYS A 21 24.81 -17.46 0.43
C LYS A 21 23.49 -17.91 1.06
N LYS A 22 23.30 -19.23 1.17
CA LYS A 22 22.19 -19.84 1.91
C LYS A 22 22.32 -19.51 3.41
N PRO A 23 21.26 -19.04 4.09
CA PRO A 23 21.32 -18.84 5.54
C PRO A 23 21.33 -20.17 6.30
N ASP A 24 22.05 -20.22 7.42
CA ASP A 24 22.30 -21.47 8.15
C ASP A 24 21.05 -21.98 8.91
N ASN A 25 20.17 -21.08 9.37
CA ASN A 25 19.07 -21.40 10.29
C ASN A 25 17.69 -20.96 9.76
N CYS A 26 17.22 -21.58 8.67
CA CYS A 26 15.90 -21.31 8.11
C CYS A 26 14.86 -22.33 8.60
N ASN A 27 13.71 -21.84 9.07
CA ASN A 27 12.55 -22.69 9.42
C ASN A 27 11.30 -22.41 8.58
N PHE A 28 11.45 -21.57 7.56
CA PHE A 28 10.54 -21.45 6.44
C PHE A 28 11.38 -21.31 5.15
N GLU A 29 11.00 -22.03 4.10
CA GLU A 29 11.66 -21.97 2.79
C GLU A 29 10.61 -22.17 1.70
N GLY A 30 10.80 -21.48 0.57
CA GLY A 30 10.01 -21.65 -0.64
C GLY A 30 10.74 -21.09 -1.84
N SER A 31 10.36 -21.50 -3.05
CA SER A 31 10.93 -20.97 -4.29
C SER A 31 9.93 -20.12 -5.05
N PHE A 32 10.44 -19.08 -5.71
CA PHE A 32 9.66 -18.25 -6.62
C PHE A 32 10.50 -17.87 -7.84
N ARG A 33 9.83 -17.55 -8.95
CA ARG A 33 10.49 -17.20 -10.20
C ARG A 33 10.16 -15.77 -10.58
N ILE A 34 11.16 -15.07 -11.07
CA ILE A 34 11.01 -13.76 -11.71
C ILE A 34 11.69 -13.87 -13.07
N LYS A 35 10.91 -13.68 -14.14
CA LYS A 35 11.36 -13.93 -15.52
C LYS A 35 11.95 -15.35 -15.62
N LYS A 36 13.23 -15.49 -15.97
CA LYS A 36 13.93 -16.78 -16.12
C LYS A 36 14.72 -17.18 -14.86
N GLU A 37 14.78 -16.32 -13.85
CA GLU A 37 15.59 -16.54 -12.64
C GLU A 37 14.74 -17.16 -11.52
N THR A 38 15.35 -18.08 -10.77
CA THR A 38 14.74 -18.71 -9.61
C THR A 38 15.40 -18.18 -8.33
N PHE A 39 14.55 -17.72 -7.42
CA PHE A 39 14.91 -17.18 -6.13
C PHE A 39 14.34 -18.08 -5.02
N THR A 40 15.03 -18.13 -3.89
CA THR A 40 14.57 -18.81 -2.70
C THR A 40 14.15 -17.77 -1.68
N ILE A 41 12.89 -17.80 -1.25
CA ILE A 41 12.46 -17.08 -0.06
C ILE A 41 12.69 -17.96 1.16
N CYS A 42 13.29 -17.41 2.20
CA CYS A 42 13.53 -18.15 3.43
C CYS A 42 13.40 -17.26 4.66
N GLY A 43 13.09 -17.86 5.80
CA GLY A 43 12.83 -17.14 7.05
C GLY A 43 13.41 -17.84 8.26
N THR A 44 13.97 -17.05 9.17
CA THR A 44 14.33 -17.45 10.54
C THR A 44 13.30 -16.81 11.47
N ILE A 45 12.18 -17.50 11.67
CA ILE A 45 11.04 -16.98 12.43
C ILE A 45 11.03 -17.59 13.82
N HIS A 46 10.82 -16.81 14.88
CA HIS A 46 10.81 -17.37 16.23
C HIS A 46 9.77 -18.51 16.37
N PRO A 47 10.15 -19.72 16.81
CA PRO A 47 9.25 -20.89 16.81
C PRO A 47 8.08 -20.74 17.78
N LYS A 48 8.24 -19.94 18.85
CA LYS A 48 7.16 -19.68 19.83
C LYS A 48 6.15 -18.61 19.39
N MET A 49 6.27 -18.05 18.19
CA MET A 49 5.29 -17.08 17.70
C MET A 49 3.98 -17.76 17.31
N ASN A 50 2.89 -17.27 17.89
CA ASN A 50 1.57 -17.78 17.60
C ASN A 50 1.12 -17.34 16.20
N THR A 51 0.52 -18.28 15.46
CA THR A 51 -0.18 -17.96 14.21
C THR A 51 -1.36 -17.04 14.49
N TYR A 52 -1.57 -16.06 13.61
CA TYR A 52 -2.61 -15.06 13.72
C TYR A 52 -4.02 -15.55 13.33
N TYR A 53 -4.10 -16.56 12.46
CA TYR A 53 -5.35 -17.07 11.88
C TYR A 53 -6.08 -18.09 12.79
N PRO A 54 -7.43 -18.20 12.67
CA PRO A 54 -8.30 -17.51 11.71
C PRO A 54 -8.79 -16.13 12.18
N PRO A 55 -8.99 -15.16 11.25
CA PRO A 55 -9.57 -13.85 11.57
C PRO A 55 -11.03 -13.99 12.01
N PRO A 56 -11.53 -13.03 12.79
CA PRO A 56 -12.96 -12.98 13.15
C PRO A 56 -13.82 -12.81 11.89
N LYS A 57 -15.08 -13.27 11.94
CA LYS A 57 -16.05 -13.01 10.87
C LYS A 57 -16.23 -11.50 10.69
N LEU A 58 -15.94 -11.00 9.49
CA LEU A 58 -16.01 -9.59 9.18
C LEU A 58 -17.40 -9.20 8.66
N ILE A 59 -17.78 -7.95 8.97
CA ILE A 59 -19.02 -7.33 8.48
C ILE A 59 -18.87 -6.88 7.02
N TYR A 60 -17.64 -6.54 6.61
CA TYR A 60 -17.33 -6.01 5.28
C TYR A 60 -16.78 -7.10 4.37
N SER A 61 -17.30 -7.18 3.14
CA SER A 61 -16.92 -8.23 2.18
C SER A 61 -16.10 -7.70 0.99
N LYS A 62 -16.11 -6.37 0.75
CA LYS A 62 -15.57 -5.78 -0.48
C LYS A 62 -14.18 -5.17 -0.28
N ASN A 63 -13.15 -5.95 -0.57
CA ASN A 63 -11.73 -5.56 -0.44
C ASN A 63 -11.36 -4.26 -1.19
N GLN A 64 -11.96 -3.98 -2.36
CA GLN A 64 -11.67 -2.80 -3.16
C GLN A 64 -11.97 -1.48 -2.43
N TYR A 65 -13.02 -1.46 -1.60
CA TYR A 65 -13.38 -0.27 -0.84
C TYR A 65 -12.45 -0.09 0.36
N LEU A 66 -12.07 -1.17 1.05
CA LEU A 66 -11.07 -1.12 2.12
C LEU A 66 -9.71 -0.65 1.61
N SER A 67 -9.30 -1.12 0.43
CA SER A 67 -8.08 -0.67 -0.26
C SER A 67 -8.11 0.84 -0.52
N SER A 68 -9.18 1.33 -1.16
CA SER A 68 -9.39 2.77 -1.43
C SER A 68 -9.47 3.60 -0.15
N HIS A 69 -10.14 3.07 0.88
CA HIS A 69 -10.30 3.72 2.17
C HIS A 69 -8.97 3.85 2.92
N LEU A 70 -8.18 2.77 2.99
CA LEU A 70 -6.87 2.75 3.63
C LEU A 70 -5.94 3.77 2.99
N GLN A 71 -5.86 3.77 1.66
CA GLN A 71 -5.05 4.74 0.92
C GLN A 71 -5.47 6.18 1.24
N LYS A 72 -6.78 6.45 1.27
CA LYS A 72 -7.31 7.79 1.57
C LYS A 72 -7.11 8.21 3.02
N CYS A 73 -7.11 7.28 3.97
CA CYS A 73 -6.78 7.60 5.37
C CYS A 73 -5.29 7.95 5.50
N ILE A 74 -4.39 7.16 4.89
CA ILE A 74 -2.93 7.39 4.93
C ILE A 74 -2.57 8.74 4.31
N ARG A 75 -3.10 9.04 3.12
CA ARG A 75 -2.81 10.31 2.44
C ARG A 75 -3.37 11.52 3.20
N ARG A 76 -4.44 11.33 3.99
CA ARG A 76 -5.05 12.37 4.84
C ARG A 76 -4.51 12.39 6.26
N MET A 77 -3.48 11.59 6.54
CA MET A 77 -2.84 11.49 7.83
C MET A 77 -3.84 11.21 8.96
N ASP A 78 -4.81 10.33 8.70
CA ASP A 78 -5.80 9.87 9.67
C ASP A 78 -5.35 8.51 10.24
N ASP A 79 -4.42 8.56 11.17
CA ASP A 79 -3.68 7.42 11.70
C ASP A 79 -4.58 6.36 12.34
N VAL A 80 -5.53 6.76 13.19
CA VAL A 80 -6.48 5.86 13.84
C VAL A 80 -7.30 5.09 12.79
N LYS A 81 -7.93 5.79 11.83
CA LYS A 81 -8.74 5.13 10.80
C LYS A 81 -7.91 4.32 9.84
N SER A 82 -6.69 4.77 9.50
CA SER A 82 -5.76 4.00 8.67
C SER A 82 -5.46 2.64 9.29
N VAL A 83 -5.11 2.62 10.58
CA VAL A 83 -4.78 1.39 11.31
C VAL A 83 -6.00 0.48 11.44
N GLN A 84 -7.17 1.02 11.79
CA GLN A 84 -8.41 0.24 11.84
C GLN A 84 -8.72 -0.37 10.47
N THR A 85 -8.67 0.42 9.40
CA THR A 85 -8.94 -0.05 8.03
C THR A 85 -7.94 -1.11 7.60
N ALA A 86 -6.66 -0.93 7.91
CA ALA A 86 -5.61 -1.90 7.61
C ALA A 86 -5.87 -3.23 8.30
N LYS A 87 -6.32 -3.21 9.56
CA LYS A 87 -6.70 -4.42 10.30
C LYS A 87 -7.87 -5.15 9.63
N HIS A 88 -8.94 -4.43 9.29
CA HIS A 88 -10.09 -5.01 8.55
C HIS A 88 -9.67 -5.55 7.18
N PHE A 89 -8.82 -4.84 6.45
CA PHE A 89 -8.36 -5.26 5.13
C PHE A 89 -7.46 -6.51 5.22
N LEU A 90 -6.53 -6.55 6.17
CA LEU A 90 -5.66 -7.70 6.41
C LEU A 90 -6.47 -8.94 6.79
N ASP A 91 -7.47 -8.78 7.67
CA ASP A 91 -8.34 -9.87 8.09
C ASP A 91 -9.20 -10.41 6.93
N LEU A 92 -9.67 -9.52 6.04
CA LEU A 92 -10.53 -9.90 4.91
C LEU A 92 -9.72 -10.58 3.80
N ASP A 93 -8.60 -9.96 3.41
CA ASP A 93 -7.80 -10.36 2.26
C ASP A 93 -6.34 -9.91 2.48
N CYS A 94 -5.62 -10.71 3.27
CA CYS A 94 -4.22 -10.48 3.61
C CYS A 94 -3.32 -10.35 2.36
N SER A 95 -3.59 -11.15 1.32
CA SER A 95 -2.82 -11.10 0.07
C SER A 95 -2.99 -9.75 -0.63
N SER A 96 -4.22 -9.27 -0.78
CA SER A 96 -4.46 -7.95 -1.37
C SER A 96 -3.93 -6.80 -0.50
N PHE A 97 -4.01 -6.91 0.83
CA PHE A 97 -3.40 -5.94 1.73
C PHE A 97 -1.88 -5.84 1.53
N LEU A 98 -1.17 -6.97 1.58
CA LEU A 98 0.29 -7.03 1.41
C LEU A 98 0.76 -6.55 0.03
N ARG A 99 -0.04 -6.75 -1.02
CA ARG A 99 0.26 -6.22 -2.36
C ARG A 99 0.02 -4.72 -2.48
N ARG A 100 -1.00 -4.18 -1.78
CA ARG A 100 -1.38 -2.76 -1.89
C ARG A 100 -0.55 -1.86 -1.00
N LEU A 101 -0.15 -2.31 0.19
CA LEU A 101 0.61 -1.50 1.14
C LEU A 101 1.92 -0.91 0.55
N PRO A 102 2.76 -1.66 -0.20
CA PRO A 102 3.93 -1.09 -0.87
C PRO A 102 3.57 0.00 -1.87
N ILE A 103 2.45 -0.15 -2.59
CA ILE A 103 2.02 0.84 -3.58
C ILE A 103 1.57 2.12 -2.88
N ILE A 104 0.78 2.01 -1.81
CA ILE A 104 0.34 3.18 -1.02
C ILE A 104 1.56 3.92 -0.43
N MET A 105 2.56 3.19 0.07
CA MET A 105 3.80 3.77 0.57
C MET A 105 4.49 4.66 -0.47
N LEU A 106 4.64 4.16 -1.70
CA LEU A 106 5.32 4.87 -2.79
C LEU A 106 4.45 5.98 -3.42
N GLU A 107 3.13 5.78 -3.51
CA GLU A 107 2.21 6.70 -4.19
C GLU A 107 1.87 7.93 -3.32
N ASP A 108 1.67 7.72 -2.00
CA ASP A 108 1.06 8.71 -1.11
C ASP A 108 1.97 9.27 -0.03
N VAL A 109 3.12 8.64 0.20
CA VAL A 109 4.05 8.98 1.26
C VAL A 109 5.46 9.01 0.68
N THR A 110 6.39 8.24 1.23
CA THR A 110 7.77 8.12 0.78
C THR A 110 8.24 6.70 1.02
N ILE A 111 9.35 6.31 0.42
CA ILE A 111 9.90 4.97 0.57
C ILE A 111 10.53 4.77 1.96
N HIS A 112 10.20 3.63 2.57
CA HIS A 112 10.75 3.19 3.85
C HIS A 112 11.29 1.76 3.73
N GLU A 113 12.37 1.44 4.46
CA GLU A 113 13.03 0.12 4.42
C GLU A 113 12.10 -1.05 4.76
N SER A 114 11.01 -0.77 5.49
CA SER A 114 9.93 -1.73 5.78
C SER A 114 9.34 -2.40 4.55
N ILE A 115 9.49 -1.79 3.36
CA ILE A 115 9.05 -2.40 2.10
C ILE A 115 9.66 -3.79 1.89
N GLY A 116 10.91 -4.02 2.34
CA GLY A 116 11.54 -5.33 2.21
C GLY A 116 10.83 -6.41 3.01
N VAL A 117 10.45 -6.11 4.24
CA VAL A 117 9.69 -7.04 5.10
C VAL A 117 8.29 -7.27 4.50
N ILE A 118 7.62 -6.23 4.02
CA ILE A 118 6.27 -6.34 3.44
C ILE A 118 6.29 -7.22 2.20
N VAL A 119 7.26 -7.01 1.30
CA VAL A 119 7.42 -7.81 0.08
C VAL A 119 7.81 -9.24 0.40
N TRP A 120 8.65 -9.46 1.42
CA TRP A 120 8.95 -10.81 1.90
C TRP A 120 7.66 -11.51 2.37
N LEU A 121 6.87 -10.87 3.23
CA LEU A 121 5.61 -11.44 3.72
C LEU A 121 4.61 -11.70 2.58
N MET A 122 4.53 -10.77 1.63
CA MET A 122 3.71 -10.91 0.42
C MET A 122 4.05 -12.21 -0.33
N ILE A 123 5.34 -12.45 -0.59
CA ILE A 123 5.80 -13.66 -1.29
C ILE A 123 5.56 -14.89 -0.42
N ALA A 124 5.94 -14.86 0.85
CA ALA A 124 5.85 -15.99 1.77
C ALA A 124 4.41 -16.51 1.91
N VAL A 125 3.43 -15.60 2.01
CA VAL A 125 2.01 -15.97 2.09
C VAL A 125 1.55 -16.74 0.84
N THR A 126 2.05 -16.39 -0.36
CA THR A 126 1.76 -17.18 -1.59
C THR A 126 2.36 -18.59 -1.57
N LYS A 127 3.28 -18.87 -0.64
CA LYS A 127 3.93 -20.16 -0.43
C LYS A 127 3.41 -20.88 0.82
N GLY A 128 2.27 -20.45 1.35
CA GLY A 128 1.63 -21.09 2.50
C GLY A 128 2.11 -20.60 3.86
N PHE A 129 2.96 -19.56 3.92
CA PHE A 129 3.33 -18.95 5.19
C PHE A 129 2.11 -18.32 5.87
N GLN A 130 1.90 -18.64 7.14
CA GLN A 130 0.86 -18.04 7.95
C GLN A 130 1.44 -16.92 8.81
N LEU A 131 0.85 -15.72 8.73
CA LEU A 131 1.28 -14.58 9.53
C LEU A 131 1.20 -14.88 11.03
N LYS A 132 2.15 -14.29 11.76
CA LYS A 132 2.20 -14.34 13.23
C LYS A 132 1.62 -13.07 13.83
N TRP A 133 1.17 -13.14 15.09
CA TRP A 133 0.58 -11.99 15.80
C TRP A 133 1.52 -10.78 15.82
N GLU A 134 2.82 -11.00 16.00
CA GLU A 134 3.86 -9.97 16.01
C GLU A 134 4.00 -9.27 14.65
N MET A 135 3.85 -10.04 13.58
CA MET A 135 3.94 -9.53 12.21
C MET A 135 2.76 -8.63 11.87
N VAL A 136 1.55 -9.02 12.26
CA VAL A 136 0.35 -8.20 12.09
C VAL A 136 0.48 -6.88 12.84
N LYS A 137 0.89 -6.92 14.11
CA LYS A 137 1.08 -5.72 14.94
C LYS A 137 2.15 -4.78 14.39
N TRP A 138 3.20 -5.34 13.79
CA TRP A 138 4.23 -4.56 13.10
C TRP A 138 3.72 -3.97 11.77
N LEU A 139 2.98 -4.73 10.96
CA LEU A 139 2.36 -4.22 9.71
C LEU A 139 1.41 -3.04 9.98
N LEU A 140 0.63 -3.13 11.05
CA LEU A 140 -0.20 -2.01 11.52
C LEU A 140 0.65 -0.83 11.99
N GLY A 141 1.80 -1.10 12.61
CA GLY A 141 2.82 -0.11 12.91
C GLY A 141 3.35 0.62 11.69
N VAL A 142 3.56 -0.10 10.58
CA VAL A 142 3.95 0.53 9.30
C VAL A 142 2.84 1.46 8.82
N VAL A 143 1.57 1.01 8.85
CA VAL A 143 0.43 1.86 8.46
C VAL A 143 0.33 3.12 9.34
N TYR A 144 0.55 2.98 10.64
CA TYR A 144 0.61 4.10 11.58
C TYR A 144 1.74 5.08 11.21
N TYR A 145 2.94 4.57 10.97
CA TYR A 145 4.08 5.38 10.53
C TYR A 145 3.77 6.12 9.22
N LEU A 146 3.27 5.43 8.20
CA LEU A 146 2.90 6.03 6.92
C LEU A 146 1.80 7.08 7.04
N SER A 147 0.93 6.99 8.04
CA SER A 147 -0.10 8.00 8.29
C SER A 147 0.47 9.24 8.99
N ASN A 148 1.60 9.14 9.68
CA ASN A 148 2.20 10.22 10.44
C ASN A 148 3.44 10.85 9.78
N GLU A 149 4.05 10.16 8.81
CA GLU A 149 5.20 10.70 8.06
C GLU A 149 4.79 11.99 7.32
N PRO A 150 5.38 13.16 7.59
CA PRO A 150 4.97 14.41 6.96
C PRO A 150 5.40 14.53 5.49
N MET A 151 6.42 13.78 5.05
CA MET A 151 6.94 13.90 3.69
C MET A 151 6.16 13.06 2.68
N LYS A 152 5.99 13.62 1.48
CA LYS A 152 5.64 12.87 0.29
C LYS A 152 6.72 13.03 -0.77
N THR A 153 7.16 11.92 -1.34
CA THR A 153 8.02 11.92 -2.52
C THR A 153 7.15 12.09 -3.76
N ASN A 154 7.45 13.11 -4.56
CA ASN A 154 6.83 13.28 -5.86
C ASN A 154 7.50 12.35 -6.87
N TYR A 155 6.71 11.79 -7.77
CA TYR A 155 7.21 10.93 -8.83
C TYR A 155 6.61 11.32 -10.17
N PHE A 156 7.33 10.99 -11.24
CA PHE A 156 6.86 11.16 -12.60
C PHE A 156 6.47 9.80 -13.17
N ASN A 157 5.21 9.66 -13.58
CA ASN A 157 4.71 8.45 -14.21
C ASN A 157 5.07 8.43 -15.70
N THR A 158 6.37 8.39 -15.99
CA THR A 158 6.88 8.19 -17.35
C THR A 158 7.29 6.74 -17.54
N ASP A 159 7.17 6.24 -18.76
CA ASP A 159 7.72 4.94 -19.09
C ASP A 159 9.25 4.99 -18.90
N ARG A 160 9.78 4.05 -18.12
CA ARG A 160 11.20 3.98 -17.75
C ARG A 160 11.74 2.60 -18.04
N GLU A 161 12.94 2.55 -18.58
CA GLU A 161 13.64 1.29 -18.81
C GLU A 161 14.05 0.64 -17.50
N GLU A 162 14.10 -0.69 -17.51
CA GLU A 162 14.50 -1.48 -16.36
C GLU A 162 16.02 -1.45 -16.18
N ILE A 163 16.49 -0.98 -15.02
CA ILE A 163 17.92 -0.95 -14.70
C ILE A 163 18.39 -2.28 -14.09
N ASP A 164 19.57 -2.74 -14.51
CA ASP A 164 20.26 -3.89 -13.89
C ASP A 164 20.77 -3.53 -12.48
N LEU A 165 20.42 -4.39 -11.51
CA LEU A 165 20.78 -4.23 -10.10
C LEU A 165 22.03 -5.04 -9.71
N SER A 166 22.63 -5.80 -10.63
CA SER A 166 23.72 -6.74 -10.35
C SER A 166 24.93 -6.11 -9.64
N GLN A 167 25.25 -4.85 -9.97
CA GLN A 167 26.39 -4.11 -9.40
C GLN A 167 26.04 -3.27 -8.17
N GLN A 168 24.75 -3.19 -7.79
CA GLN A 168 24.30 -2.30 -6.71
C GLN A 168 24.55 -2.91 -5.33
N LYS A 169 25.33 -2.21 -4.51
CA LYS A 169 25.65 -2.60 -3.13
C LYS A 169 24.83 -1.83 -2.09
N GLU A 170 24.67 -0.53 -2.29
CA GLU A 170 23.89 0.34 -1.41
C GLU A 170 22.39 0.11 -1.61
N ASP A 171 21.62 0.10 -0.51
CA ASP A 171 20.17 -0.15 -0.49
C ASP A 171 19.70 -1.40 -1.28
N ARG A 172 20.61 -2.35 -1.48
CA ARG A 172 20.38 -3.57 -2.28
C ARG A 172 19.10 -4.29 -1.88
N ASN A 173 18.86 -4.45 -0.58
CA ASN A 173 17.67 -5.13 -0.08
C ASN A 173 16.38 -4.40 -0.49
N THR A 174 16.36 -3.06 -0.41
CA THR A 174 15.24 -2.22 -0.82
C THR A 174 15.03 -2.29 -2.33
N LEU A 175 16.10 -2.15 -3.11
CA LEU A 175 16.06 -2.20 -4.58
C LEU A 175 15.53 -3.54 -5.11
N TYR A 176 16.04 -4.66 -4.57
CA TYR A 176 15.54 -5.98 -4.95
C TYR A 176 14.10 -6.21 -4.47
N SER A 177 13.70 -5.67 -3.31
CA SER A 177 12.31 -5.74 -2.85
C SER A 177 11.36 -4.99 -3.77
N LEU A 178 11.76 -3.82 -4.28
CA LEU A 178 11.02 -3.09 -5.32
C LEU A 178 10.93 -3.92 -6.61
N ARG A 179 12.05 -4.50 -7.07
CA ARG A 179 12.10 -5.36 -8.26
C ARG A 179 11.16 -6.57 -8.12
N PHE A 180 11.15 -7.20 -6.96
CA PHE A 180 10.24 -8.31 -6.65
C PHE A 180 8.79 -7.87 -6.63
N ARG A 181 8.49 -6.72 -6.00
CA ARG A 181 7.13 -6.17 -6.03
C ARG A 181 6.66 -5.92 -7.45
N LYS A 182 7.49 -5.32 -8.32
CA LYS A 182 7.18 -5.09 -9.75
C LYS A 182 6.87 -6.41 -10.46
N ALA A 183 7.66 -7.46 -10.22
CA ALA A 183 7.49 -8.77 -10.85
C ALA A 183 6.18 -9.49 -10.47
N TYR A 184 5.60 -9.20 -9.31
CA TYR A 184 4.29 -9.71 -8.89
C TYR A 184 3.10 -8.98 -9.55
N GLY A 185 3.37 -8.13 -10.54
CA GLY A 185 2.37 -7.46 -11.37
C GLY A 185 1.75 -6.22 -10.72
N GLY A 186 0.81 -5.60 -11.43
CA GLY A 186 0.16 -4.35 -11.01
C GLY A 186 -0.34 -3.58 -12.21
N MET A 187 -0.86 -2.38 -11.98
CA MET A 187 -1.20 -1.47 -13.08
C MET A 187 0.08 -0.94 -13.74
N LYS A 188 0.01 -0.54 -15.01
CA LYS A 188 1.16 0.06 -15.72
C LYS A 188 1.78 1.21 -14.92
N GLY A 189 0.95 2.09 -14.37
CA GLY A 189 1.40 3.20 -13.51
C GLY A 189 2.11 2.73 -12.23
N ASP A 190 1.69 1.63 -11.61
CA ASP A 190 2.37 1.07 -10.43
C ASP A 190 3.78 0.60 -10.80
N MET A 191 3.92 -0.10 -11.94
CA MET A 191 5.20 -0.63 -12.41
C MET A 191 6.17 0.49 -12.79
N ASN A 192 5.68 1.54 -13.44
CA ASN A 192 6.47 2.73 -13.77
C ASN A 192 6.92 3.49 -12.53
N MET A 193 6.02 3.66 -11.55
CA MET A 193 6.36 4.28 -10.27
C MET A 193 7.44 3.48 -9.54
N ILE A 194 7.34 2.15 -9.48
CA ILE A 194 8.37 1.32 -8.87
C ILE A 194 9.72 1.50 -9.58
N GLU A 195 9.75 1.52 -10.92
CA GLU A 195 10.99 1.76 -11.64
C GLU A 195 11.55 3.16 -11.36
N TYR A 196 10.70 4.20 -11.33
CA TYR A 196 11.10 5.54 -10.93
C TYR A 196 11.86 5.51 -9.59
N TYR A 197 11.27 4.92 -8.55
CA TYR A 197 11.93 4.82 -7.24
C TYR A 197 13.26 4.06 -7.30
N ILE A 198 13.36 2.96 -8.05
CA ILE A 198 14.61 2.21 -8.22
C ILE A 198 15.71 3.13 -8.78
N GLN A 199 15.41 3.85 -9.87
CA GLN A 199 16.40 4.72 -10.54
C GLN A 199 16.82 5.89 -9.64
N GLU A 200 15.85 6.57 -9.03
CA GLU A 200 16.12 7.74 -8.20
C GLU A 200 16.86 7.39 -6.88
N ILE A 201 16.68 6.17 -6.34
CA ILE A 201 17.47 5.69 -5.20
C ILE A 201 18.92 5.43 -5.63
N ILE A 202 19.14 4.78 -6.78
CA ILE A 202 20.49 4.54 -7.32
C ILE A 202 21.22 5.87 -7.58
N GLN A 203 20.49 6.86 -8.10
CA GLN A 203 21.01 8.22 -8.35
C GLN A 203 21.13 9.06 -7.08
N LYS A 204 20.70 8.55 -5.92
CA LYS A 204 20.71 9.23 -4.61
C LYS A 204 19.83 10.49 -4.55
N ASN A 205 18.85 10.61 -5.44
CA ASN A 205 17.85 11.67 -5.43
C ASN A 205 16.74 11.40 -4.39
N ILE A 206 16.51 10.12 -4.06
CA ILE A 206 15.59 9.69 -3.00
C ILE A 206 16.37 8.91 -1.94
N SER A 207 16.23 9.32 -0.68
CA SER A 207 16.77 8.57 0.46
C SER A 207 15.71 7.60 1.02
N VAL A 208 16.14 6.38 1.32
CA VAL A 208 15.29 5.38 1.99
C VAL A 208 15.19 5.71 3.47
N LYS A 209 13.96 5.91 3.97
CA LYS A 209 13.70 6.12 5.39
C LYS A 209 13.95 4.82 6.19
N ARG A 210 14.46 4.97 7.41
CA ARG A 210 14.85 3.87 8.32
C ARG A 210 14.37 4.11 9.75
N ASP A 211 13.31 4.90 9.89
CA ASP A 211 12.73 5.23 11.17
C ASP A 211 12.14 3.98 11.84
N LYS A 212 12.22 3.96 13.17
CA LYS A 212 11.78 2.79 13.93
C LYS A 212 10.26 2.66 13.88
N ILE A 213 9.80 1.55 13.31
CA ILE A 213 8.37 1.21 13.29
C ILE A 213 7.86 0.89 14.71
N GLN A 214 6.82 1.61 15.12
CA GLN A 214 6.12 1.38 16.38
C GLN A 214 5.28 0.11 16.32
N TYR A 215 5.00 -0.47 17.47
CA TYR A 215 4.22 -1.70 17.56
C TYR A 215 2.81 -1.37 18.04
N ILE A 216 1.80 -1.78 17.27
CA ILE A 216 0.41 -1.42 17.54
C ILE A 216 -0.28 -2.56 18.29
N LYS A 217 -1.06 -2.24 19.33
CA LYS A 217 -1.92 -3.22 20.03
C LYS A 217 -3.14 -3.54 19.17
N LEU A 218 -3.63 -4.78 19.24
CA LEU A 218 -4.75 -5.23 18.39
C LEU A 218 -6.13 -5.09 19.02
N GLY A 219 -6.20 -4.72 20.30
CA GLY A 219 -7.45 -4.37 20.96
C GLY A 219 -7.95 -3.02 20.47
N MET A 220 -8.43 -2.98 19.24
CA MET A 220 -8.99 -1.80 18.60
C MET A 220 -10.44 -2.05 18.24
N ASP A 221 -11.25 -1.01 18.36
CA ASP A 221 -12.65 -1.05 17.95
C ASP A 221 -12.76 -1.29 16.44
N GLN A 222 -13.85 -1.95 16.05
CA GLN A 222 -14.17 -2.13 14.64
C GLN A 222 -14.46 -0.78 13.98
N LEU A 223 -14.03 -0.63 12.71
CA LEU A 223 -14.33 0.54 11.89
C LEU A 223 -15.85 0.60 11.67
N LYS A 224 -16.51 1.59 12.25
CA LYS A 224 -17.95 1.79 12.11
C LYS A 224 -18.26 2.37 10.73
N TYR A 225 -19.45 2.10 10.19
CA TYR A 225 -19.89 2.69 8.92
C TYR A 225 -19.80 4.24 8.91
N SER A 226 -20.15 4.87 10.02
CA SER A 226 -20.06 6.34 10.18
C SER A 226 -18.63 6.88 10.13
N GLU A 227 -17.63 6.03 10.37
CA GLU A 227 -16.21 6.39 10.35
C GLU A 227 -15.61 6.23 8.95
N TRP A 228 -16.34 5.64 7.99
CA TRP A 228 -15.86 5.51 6.63
C TRP A 228 -15.71 6.88 5.96
N VAL A 229 -14.51 7.09 5.41
CA VAL A 229 -14.21 8.12 4.44
C VAL A 229 -15.03 7.85 3.19
N TYR A 230 -16.16 8.55 3.03
CA TYR A 230 -17.08 8.35 1.90
C TYR A 230 -16.40 8.54 0.54
N GLN A 231 -15.33 9.36 0.46
CA GLN A 231 -14.55 9.52 -0.77
C GLN A 231 -13.86 8.21 -1.21
N ALA A 232 -13.79 7.19 -0.36
CA ALA A 232 -13.34 5.86 -0.73
C ALA A 232 -14.24 5.20 -1.79
N ASN A 233 -15.52 5.61 -1.90
CA ASN A 233 -16.38 5.31 -3.02
C ASN A 233 -16.13 6.33 -4.15
N ASP A 234 -15.17 6.04 -5.03
CA ASP A 234 -14.89 6.87 -6.20
C ASP A 234 -14.93 6.03 -7.49
N PHE A 235 -14.59 6.64 -8.62
CA PHE A 235 -14.68 5.97 -9.92
C PHE A 235 -13.67 4.83 -10.13
N HIS A 236 -12.67 4.66 -9.26
CA HIS A 236 -11.74 3.53 -9.33
C HIS A 236 -12.36 2.25 -8.77
N CYS A 237 -13.14 2.35 -7.68
CA CYS A 237 -13.86 1.22 -7.09
C CYS A 237 -15.32 1.13 -7.56
N ASN A 238 -15.90 2.22 -8.06
CA ASN A 238 -17.26 2.31 -8.50
C ASN A 238 -17.40 3.19 -9.75
N ARG A 239 -17.25 2.57 -10.92
CA ARG A 239 -17.28 3.25 -12.23
C ARG A 239 -18.60 3.98 -12.53
N SER A 240 -19.68 3.72 -11.78
CA SER A 240 -20.96 4.42 -11.99
C SER A 240 -21.02 5.80 -11.32
N VAL A 241 -20.10 6.14 -10.41
CA VAL A 241 -20.12 7.42 -9.69
C VAL A 241 -20.19 8.63 -10.64
N PRO A 242 -19.35 8.76 -11.68
CA PRO A 242 -19.42 9.89 -12.60
C PRO A 242 -20.74 9.96 -13.36
N ARG A 243 -21.27 8.82 -13.82
CA ARG A 243 -22.55 8.73 -14.53
C ARG A 243 -23.74 9.14 -13.66
N GLN A 244 -23.75 8.71 -12.39
CA GLN A 244 -24.79 9.11 -11.43
C GLN A 244 -24.73 10.61 -11.10
N VAL A 245 -23.53 11.20 -11.08
CA VAL A 245 -23.40 12.65 -10.91
C VAL A 245 -23.89 13.36 -12.17
N GLN A 246 -23.51 12.87 -13.36
CA GLN A 246 -23.92 13.43 -14.65
C GLN A 246 -25.43 13.42 -14.84
N SER A 247 -26.14 12.38 -14.37
CA SER A 247 -27.61 12.32 -14.48
C SER A 247 -28.33 13.44 -13.73
N HIS A 248 -27.68 14.05 -12.74
CA HIS A 248 -28.19 15.22 -12.01
C HIS A 248 -27.71 16.54 -12.61
N ILE A 249 -26.64 16.51 -13.41
CA ILE A 249 -25.98 17.69 -14.00
C ILE A 249 -25.63 17.39 -15.47
N PRO A 250 -26.64 17.31 -16.37
CA PRO A 250 -26.44 16.80 -17.73
C PRO A 250 -25.48 17.64 -18.59
N ASN A 251 -25.35 18.92 -18.26
CA ASN A 251 -24.52 19.88 -19.01
C ASN A 251 -23.00 19.71 -18.77
N MET A 252 -22.58 18.81 -17.88
CA MET A 252 -21.17 18.54 -17.61
C MET A 252 -20.78 17.14 -18.10
N GLY A 253 -19.77 17.05 -18.96
CA GLY A 253 -19.27 15.77 -19.48
C GLY A 253 -18.69 14.86 -18.40
N GLU A 254 -18.80 13.54 -18.59
CA GLU A 254 -18.34 12.53 -17.63
C GLU A 254 -16.84 12.68 -17.30
N GLU A 255 -16.00 12.98 -18.29
CA GLU A 255 -14.56 13.20 -18.09
C GLU A 255 -14.25 14.41 -17.21
N ARG A 256 -15.01 15.50 -17.40
CA ARG A 256 -14.90 16.70 -16.56
C ARG A 256 -15.29 16.37 -15.11
N ILE A 257 -16.37 15.62 -14.92
CA ILE A 257 -16.79 15.15 -13.60
C ILE A 257 -15.70 14.27 -12.95
N ARG A 258 -15.12 13.31 -13.68
CA ARG A 258 -14.02 12.47 -13.18
C ARG A 258 -12.82 13.33 -12.74
N LYS A 259 -12.42 14.30 -13.55
CA LYS A 259 -11.34 15.25 -13.23
C LYS A 259 -11.63 16.00 -11.93
N LEU A 260 -12.83 16.54 -11.78
CA LEU A 260 -13.22 17.30 -10.58
C LEU A 260 -13.30 16.40 -9.33
N ILE A 261 -13.87 15.20 -9.44
CA ILE A 261 -13.88 14.23 -8.33
C ILE A 261 -12.45 13.85 -7.93
N TRP A 262 -11.57 13.64 -8.89
CA TRP A 262 -10.16 13.35 -8.61
C TRP A 262 -9.54 14.50 -7.83
N TYR A 263 -9.54 15.70 -8.39
CA TYR A 263 -8.88 16.89 -7.83
C TYR A 263 -9.40 17.28 -6.45
N PHE A 264 -10.72 17.41 -6.29
CA PHE A 264 -11.31 18.00 -5.08
C PHE A 264 -11.76 16.99 -4.03
N SER A 265 -11.61 15.68 -4.29
CA SER A 265 -12.08 14.64 -3.38
C SER A 265 -11.09 13.49 -3.24
N SER A 266 -10.78 12.79 -4.34
CA SER A 266 -10.01 11.55 -4.26
C SER A 266 -8.53 11.77 -4.03
N SER A 267 -7.90 12.73 -4.69
CA SER A 267 -6.44 12.98 -4.67
C SER A 267 -5.93 13.78 -3.48
N LEU A 268 -6.83 14.25 -2.60
CA LEU A 268 -6.48 15.10 -1.46
C LEU A 268 -5.49 14.41 -0.53
N ASN A 269 -4.28 14.97 -0.41
CA ASN A 269 -3.22 14.49 0.48
C ASN A 269 -2.75 15.67 1.33
N LYS A 270 -2.71 15.52 2.66
CA LYS A 270 -2.43 16.64 3.59
C LYS A 270 -0.97 17.10 3.60
N ARG A 271 -0.08 16.38 2.92
CA ARG A 271 1.37 16.67 2.87
C ARG A 271 1.75 17.77 1.89
N PHE A 272 0.83 18.15 1.01
CA PHE A 272 1.06 19.22 0.05
C PHE A 272 -0.26 19.91 -0.30
N THR A 273 -0.18 21.19 -0.62
CA THR A 273 -1.30 21.96 -1.12
C THR A 273 -1.33 21.86 -2.63
N ILE A 274 -2.52 21.66 -3.19
CA ILE A 274 -2.74 21.75 -4.63
C ILE A 274 -3.51 23.04 -4.88
N GLU A 275 -2.98 23.89 -5.74
CA GLU A 275 -3.70 25.04 -6.27
C GLU A 275 -4.52 24.59 -7.48
N TYR A 276 -5.80 24.93 -7.47
CA TYR A 276 -6.73 24.62 -8.55
C TYR A 276 -7.11 25.92 -9.26
N SER A 277 -7.42 25.84 -10.55
CA SER A 277 -7.92 27.00 -11.28
C SER A 277 -9.28 27.45 -10.72
N GLU A 278 -9.56 28.74 -10.85
CA GLU A 278 -10.87 29.31 -10.47
C GLU A 278 -12.02 28.57 -11.14
N LYS A 279 -11.90 28.29 -12.45
CA LYS A 279 -12.86 27.51 -13.22
C LYS A 279 -13.09 26.10 -12.67
N ASP A 280 -12.03 25.39 -12.27
CA ASP A 280 -12.14 24.05 -11.67
C ASP A 280 -12.87 24.13 -10.32
N THR A 281 -12.62 25.18 -9.54
CA THR A 281 -13.27 25.42 -8.25
C THR A 281 -14.76 25.73 -8.42
N GLU A 282 -15.12 26.61 -9.35
CA GLU A 282 -16.51 26.93 -9.68
C GLU A 282 -17.28 25.70 -10.16
N ASP A 283 -16.69 24.91 -11.06
CA ASP A 283 -17.33 23.69 -11.55
C ASP A 283 -17.48 22.64 -10.46
N TRP A 284 -16.51 22.53 -9.54
CA TRP A 284 -16.62 21.65 -8.39
C TRP A 284 -17.78 22.04 -7.49
N GLU A 285 -17.95 23.33 -7.18
CA GLU A 285 -19.04 23.80 -6.32
C GLU A 285 -20.43 23.47 -6.88
N LYS A 286 -20.59 23.44 -8.22
CA LYS A 286 -21.81 22.99 -8.88
C LYS A 286 -22.12 21.52 -8.60
N ILE A 287 -21.10 20.64 -8.56
CA ILE A 287 -21.29 19.18 -8.44
C ILE A 287 -21.11 18.63 -7.02
N ARG A 288 -20.44 19.36 -6.13
CA ARG A 288 -19.95 18.90 -4.82
C ARG A 288 -21.03 18.23 -3.96
N LYS A 289 -22.23 18.82 -3.90
CA LYS A 289 -23.35 18.26 -3.11
C LYS A 289 -23.82 16.91 -3.65
N VAL A 290 -23.95 16.80 -4.97
CA VAL A 290 -24.36 15.56 -5.66
C VAL A 290 -23.29 14.48 -5.49
N VAL A 291 -22.02 14.82 -5.71
CA VAL A 291 -20.89 13.91 -5.50
C VAL A 291 -20.92 13.34 -4.09
N ARG A 292 -21.03 14.18 -3.05
CA ARG A 292 -21.10 13.72 -1.66
C ARG A 292 -22.30 12.79 -1.41
N LYS A 293 -23.47 13.08 -2.00
CA LYS A 293 -24.66 12.23 -1.89
C LYS A 293 -24.40 10.84 -2.50
N VAL A 294 -23.89 10.79 -3.73
CA VAL A 294 -23.56 9.55 -4.45
C VAL A 294 -22.47 8.74 -3.72
N GLN A 295 -21.45 9.42 -3.21
CA GLN A 295 -20.38 8.76 -2.48
C GLN A 295 -20.89 8.11 -1.18
N LYS A 296 -21.77 8.80 -0.45
CA LYS A 296 -22.38 8.32 0.80
C LYS A 296 -23.41 7.21 0.62
N SER A 297 -23.98 7.02 -0.57
CA SER A 297 -24.94 5.94 -0.83
C SER A 297 -24.28 4.58 -1.08
N CYS A 298 -22.96 4.48 -0.92
CA CYS A 298 -22.23 3.23 -1.14
C CYS A 298 -22.57 2.16 -0.10
N LYS A 299 -22.87 0.95 -0.56
CA LYS A 299 -23.02 -0.23 0.29
C LYS A 299 -21.69 -1.00 0.30
N PHE A 300 -20.94 -0.89 1.39
CA PHE A 300 -19.63 -1.52 1.59
C PHE A 300 -19.68 -2.99 2.00
N TYR A 301 -20.89 -3.52 2.24
CA TYR A 301 -21.18 -4.90 2.61
C TYR A 301 -21.54 -5.77 1.40
#